data_AF-A0A967WEP8-F1
#
_entry.id   AF-A0A967WEP8-F1
#
_cell.length_a   1.000
_cell.length_b   1.000
_cell.length_c   1.000
_cell.angle_alpha   90.00
_cell.angle_beta   90.00
_cell.angle_gamma   90.00
#
_symmetry.space_group_name_H-M   'P 1'
#
loop_
_entity.id
_entity.type
_entity.pdbx_description
1 polymer ?
#
loop_
_entity_poly.entity_id
_entity_poly.type
_entity_poly.pdbx_seq_one_letter_code
_entity_poly.pdbx_strand_id
1 'polypeptide(L)'
;MSTDGAARIGVFICECNGQISQVVDTGILQSAADTWQCVVYTETMPQSCSEAAADAIYQAVAAQNLNRVVLAACSCCAVDQVCYSCTYQRVRCKDNLLGRHFDRGNPFFEFVNIREQCAWAYDNPAAATRVASAMTSAAVARTRLSAVRAAAPPSLDRTALVLGDGPAAAVCQQALSAQGIQAARLPSSPQEIRQTPDHFTALTGQGTQWTGSALVLAAQDEAQNDQIRAAFGPSGRQPRIRARWGSTNTHRPGVFVCDPAADPLTTGMAAAARTAAWLAYRHPWLPVTTYEVDPQLCRGCGDCEQVCEFGAIQLQGEGENRLAWIDPAICQGDGACATRCPAGAISSPHLTNAQMEAMLEELLA
;
A
#
# COMPACT_ATOMS: atom_id res chain seq x y z
N MET A 1 -4.47 6.93 20.13
CA MET A 1 -5.91 7.18 20.37
C MET A 1 -6.49 7.72 19.08
N SER A 2 -7.00 6.84 18.20
CA SER A 2 -7.49 7.23 16.88
C SER A 2 -8.91 7.77 16.97
N THR A 3 -9.17 8.80 16.18
CA THR A 3 -10.48 9.43 15.96
C THR A 3 -11.35 8.59 15.02
N ASP A 4 -11.49 7.29 15.25
CA ASP A 4 -12.44 6.48 14.47
C ASP A 4 -13.82 6.53 15.14
N GLY A 5 -14.74 7.28 14.55
CA GLY A 5 -16.15 7.26 14.95
C GLY A 5 -16.75 5.86 14.80
N ALA A 6 -17.91 5.62 15.44
CA ALA A 6 -18.61 4.34 15.33
C ALA A 6 -18.81 3.90 13.87
N ALA A 7 -18.70 2.59 13.60
CA ALA A 7 -18.85 2.06 12.24
C ALA A 7 -20.24 2.36 11.67
N ARG A 8 -20.27 2.93 10.45
CA ARG A 8 -21.46 3.24 9.65
C ARG A 8 -21.26 2.63 8.27
N ILE A 9 -21.83 1.46 8.07
CA ILE A 9 -21.57 0.61 6.91
C ILE A 9 -22.73 0.74 5.91
N GLY A 10 -22.40 0.98 4.65
CA GLY A 10 -23.32 0.75 3.53
C GLY A 10 -23.03 -0.57 2.85
N VAL A 11 -24.05 -1.41 2.65
CA VAL A 11 -23.92 -2.66 1.89
C VAL A 11 -24.54 -2.48 0.51
N PHE A 12 -23.72 -2.58 -0.53
CA PHE A 12 -24.18 -2.48 -1.91
C PHE A 12 -24.12 -3.86 -2.56
N ILE A 13 -25.19 -4.25 -3.26
CA ILE A 13 -25.36 -5.58 -3.83
C ILE A 13 -25.47 -5.43 -5.34
N CYS A 14 -24.52 -5.99 -6.08
CA CYS A 14 -24.47 -5.92 -7.53
C CYS A 14 -25.20 -7.13 -8.13
N GLU A 15 -26.10 -6.89 -9.08
CA GLU A 15 -26.77 -7.93 -9.84
C GLU A 15 -25.95 -8.42 -11.05
N CYS A 16 -24.93 -7.64 -11.41
CA CYS A 16 -24.07 -7.84 -12.56
C CYS A 16 -24.87 -8.10 -13.86
N ASN A 17 -25.91 -7.28 -14.08
CA ASN A 17 -26.86 -7.39 -15.19
C ASN A 17 -27.43 -8.82 -15.34
N GLY A 18 -27.80 -9.43 -14.23
CA GLY A 18 -28.35 -10.78 -14.17
C GLY A 18 -27.32 -11.88 -13.92
N GLN A 19 -26.02 -11.64 -14.07
CA GLN A 19 -25.01 -12.69 -13.86
C GLN A 19 -24.92 -13.16 -12.40
N ILE A 20 -25.37 -12.34 -11.45
CA ILE A 20 -25.52 -12.70 -10.03
C ILE A 20 -26.99 -12.99 -9.74
N SER A 21 -27.89 -12.07 -10.08
CA SER A 21 -29.31 -12.16 -9.70
C SER A 21 -30.12 -13.27 -10.38
N GLN A 22 -29.58 -13.92 -11.44
CA GLN A 22 -30.18 -15.13 -12.00
C GLN A 22 -30.09 -16.35 -11.06
N VAL A 23 -29.15 -16.34 -10.11
CA VAL A 23 -28.89 -17.47 -9.20
C VAL A 23 -29.00 -17.04 -7.73
N VAL A 24 -28.46 -15.88 -7.36
CA VAL A 24 -28.53 -15.34 -6.00
C VAL A 24 -29.74 -14.42 -5.88
N ASP A 25 -30.63 -14.65 -4.91
CA ASP A 25 -31.71 -13.72 -4.62
C ASP A 25 -31.17 -12.49 -3.88
N THR A 26 -30.94 -11.42 -4.64
CA THR A 26 -30.40 -10.16 -4.15
C THR A 26 -31.37 -9.42 -3.22
N GLY A 27 -32.68 -9.65 -3.36
CA GLY A 27 -33.70 -9.08 -2.47
C GLY A 27 -33.67 -9.70 -1.07
N ILE A 28 -33.52 -11.02 -0.99
CA ILE A 28 -33.32 -11.72 0.29
C ILE A 28 -32.01 -11.29 0.94
N LEU A 29 -30.92 -11.19 0.17
CA LEU A 29 -29.64 -10.72 0.66
C LEU A 29 -29.72 -9.29 1.20
N GLN A 30 -30.39 -8.38 0.48
CA GLN A 30 -30.59 -7.00 0.95
C GLN A 30 -31.39 -6.95 2.25
N SER A 31 -32.51 -7.68 2.30
CA SER A 31 -33.37 -7.74 3.50
C SER A 31 -32.63 -8.29 4.72
N ALA A 32 -31.74 -9.26 4.52
CA ALA A 32 -30.87 -9.75 5.59
C ALA A 32 -29.86 -8.67 6.03
N ALA A 33 -29.23 -7.99 5.07
CA ALA A 33 -28.21 -6.99 5.32
C ALA A 33 -28.74 -5.77 6.12
N ASP A 34 -30.00 -5.40 5.92
CA ASP A 34 -30.68 -4.34 6.68
C ASP A 34 -30.72 -4.59 8.19
N THR A 35 -30.58 -5.85 8.62
CA THR A 35 -30.65 -6.23 10.04
C THR A 35 -29.30 -6.32 10.73
N TRP A 36 -28.20 -6.26 9.98
CA TRP A 36 -26.86 -6.48 10.51
C TRP A 36 -26.33 -5.28 11.29
N GLN A 37 -25.55 -5.57 12.33
CA GLN A 37 -25.00 -4.55 13.22
C GLN A 37 -24.13 -3.54 12.45
N CYS A 38 -24.31 -2.25 12.73
CA CYS A 38 -23.61 -1.13 12.10
C CYS A 38 -23.90 -0.92 10.59
N VAL A 39 -24.77 -1.73 9.97
CA VAL A 39 -25.30 -1.45 8.63
C VAL A 39 -26.38 -0.38 8.77
N VAL A 40 -26.21 0.73 8.07
CA VAL A 40 -27.14 1.88 8.11
C VAL A 40 -27.75 2.19 6.75
N TYR A 41 -27.29 1.51 5.70
CA TYR A 41 -27.78 1.67 4.34
C TYR A 41 -27.55 0.39 3.55
N THR A 42 -28.54 -0.01 2.74
CA THR A 42 -28.39 -1.08 1.76
C THR A 42 -28.96 -0.66 0.42
N GLU A 43 -28.34 -1.10 -0.67
CA GLU A 43 -28.82 -0.82 -2.03
C GLU A 43 -28.46 -1.96 -2.98
N THR A 44 -29.46 -2.50 -3.66
CA THR A 44 -29.25 -3.39 -4.82
C THR A 44 -29.17 -2.57 -6.10
N MET A 45 -28.17 -2.87 -6.92
CA MET A 45 -27.91 -2.16 -8.17
C MET A 45 -27.68 -3.11 -9.35
N PRO A 46 -28.13 -2.75 -10.57
CA PRO A 46 -27.96 -3.60 -11.75
C PRO A 46 -26.50 -3.94 -12.03
N GLN A 47 -25.61 -2.98 -11.84
CA GLN A 47 -24.16 -3.13 -11.99
C GLN A 47 -23.43 -2.09 -11.14
N SER A 48 -22.35 -2.47 -10.48
CA SER A 48 -21.54 -1.58 -9.64
C SER A 48 -20.33 -0.97 -10.36
N CYS A 49 -19.98 -1.44 -11.55
CA CYS A 49 -18.73 -1.08 -12.23
C CYS A 49 -18.81 0.14 -13.15
N SER A 50 -20.00 0.69 -13.38
CA SER A 50 -20.19 1.87 -14.24
C SER A 50 -19.87 3.15 -13.48
N GLU A 51 -19.57 4.22 -14.22
CA GLU A 51 -19.35 5.56 -13.66
C GLU A 51 -20.58 6.05 -12.88
N ALA A 52 -21.77 5.91 -13.47
CA ALA A 52 -23.02 6.28 -12.80
C ALA A 52 -23.29 5.49 -11.50
N ALA A 53 -22.89 4.21 -11.45
CA ALA A 53 -23.03 3.41 -10.24
C ALA A 53 -22.01 3.82 -9.17
N ALA A 54 -20.79 4.18 -9.56
CA ALA A 54 -19.81 4.75 -8.66
C ALA A 54 -20.29 6.08 -8.06
N ASP A 55 -20.83 6.97 -8.89
CA ASP A 55 -21.42 8.23 -8.43
C ASP A 55 -22.56 8.00 -7.43
N ALA A 56 -23.44 7.03 -7.70
CA ALA A 56 -24.53 6.66 -6.80
C ALA A 56 -24.01 6.16 -5.43
N ILE A 57 -22.99 5.28 -5.44
CA ILE A 57 -22.36 4.79 -4.20
C ILE A 57 -21.78 5.97 -3.41
N TYR A 58 -21.04 6.88 -4.05
CA TYR A 58 -20.44 8.02 -3.36
C TYR A 58 -21.49 9.04 -2.87
N GLN A 59 -22.59 9.23 -3.61
CA GLN A 59 -23.72 10.03 -3.15
C GLN A 59 -24.36 9.43 -1.91
N ALA A 60 -24.58 8.11 -1.88
CA ALA A 60 -25.10 7.41 -0.71
C ALA A 60 -24.13 7.49 0.48
N VAL A 61 -22.82 7.35 0.23
CA VAL A 61 -21.76 7.54 1.24
C VAL A 61 -21.85 8.91 1.89
N ALA A 62 -21.95 9.98 1.09
CA ALA A 62 -22.08 11.33 1.61
C ALA A 62 -23.42 11.55 2.33
N ALA A 63 -24.54 11.13 1.72
CA ALA A 63 -25.88 11.35 2.26
C ALA A 63 -26.13 10.60 3.58
N GLN A 64 -25.63 9.38 3.69
CA GLN A 64 -25.79 8.53 4.88
C GLN A 64 -24.62 8.65 5.85
N ASN A 65 -23.64 9.50 5.55
CA ASN A 65 -22.41 9.66 6.34
C ASN A 65 -21.74 8.29 6.61
N LEU A 66 -21.57 7.49 5.56
CA LEU A 66 -20.93 6.19 5.63
C LEU A 66 -19.42 6.38 5.77
N ASN A 67 -18.80 5.63 6.68
CA ASN A 67 -17.34 5.58 6.79
C ASN A 67 -16.78 4.25 6.27
N ARG A 68 -17.65 3.32 5.87
CA ARG A 68 -17.33 1.99 5.38
C ARG A 68 -18.34 1.54 4.33
N VAL A 69 -17.86 0.80 3.34
CA VAL A 69 -18.65 0.22 2.26
C VAL A 69 -18.32 -1.26 2.13
N VAL A 70 -19.33 -2.10 2.14
CA VAL A 70 -19.23 -3.51 1.74
C VAL A 70 -19.90 -3.65 0.39
N LEU A 71 -19.17 -4.08 -0.62
CA LEU A 71 -19.69 -4.28 -1.98
C LEU A 71 -19.74 -5.77 -2.30
N ALA A 72 -20.93 -6.34 -2.26
CA ALA A 72 -21.20 -7.72 -2.67
C ALA A 72 -21.39 -7.77 -4.19
N ALA A 73 -20.35 -8.17 -4.92
CA ALA A 73 -20.31 -8.12 -6.37
C ALA A 73 -19.36 -9.20 -6.93
N CYS A 74 -18.71 -8.91 -8.07
CA CYS A 74 -17.52 -9.65 -8.49
C CYS A 74 -16.28 -9.15 -7.73
N SER A 75 -15.19 -9.92 -7.69
CA SER A 75 -13.95 -9.43 -7.08
C SER A 75 -13.36 -8.26 -7.87
N CYS A 76 -12.87 -7.25 -7.16
CA CYS A 76 -11.88 -6.31 -7.66
C CYS A 76 -10.65 -6.42 -6.76
N CYS A 77 -9.49 -6.72 -7.34
CA CYS A 77 -8.25 -6.67 -6.59
C CYS A 77 -8.00 -5.22 -6.19
N ALA A 78 -7.77 -4.95 -4.91
CA ALA A 78 -7.42 -3.63 -4.39
C ALA A 78 -5.99 -3.18 -4.77
N VAL A 79 -5.35 -3.83 -5.75
CA VAL A 79 -3.91 -3.70 -6.01
C VAL A 79 -3.66 -3.20 -7.42
N ASP A 80 -2.61 -2.40 -7.57
CA ASP A 80 -2.04 -1.89 -8.82
C ASP A 80 -1.49 -2.95 -9.79
N GLN A 81 -1.93 -4.20 -9.67
CA GLN A 81 -1.64 -5.25 -10.63
C GLN A 81 -2.91 -5.68 -11.35
N VAL A 82 -3.01 -5.26 -12.62
CA VAL A 82 -3.96 -5.85 -13.58
C VAL A 82 -3.50 -7.29 -13.81
N CYS A 83 -4.05 -8.24 -13.06
CA CYS A 83 -3.78 -9.65 -13.29
C CYS A 83 -4.47 -10.11 -14.59
N TYR A 84 -4.04 -11.24 -15.16
CA TYR A 84 -4.67 -11.82 -16.36
C TYR A 84 -6.18 -12.11 -16.17
N SER A 85 -6.64 -12.27 -14.93
CA SER A 85 -8.06 -12.44 -14.60
C SER A 85 -8.85 -11.12 -14.46
N CYS A 86 -8.20 -9.96 -14.60
CA CYS A 86 -8.86 -8.67 -14.63
C CYS A 86 -9.64 -8.54 -15.94
N THR A 87 -10.92 -8.89 -15.90
CA THR A 87 -11.85 -8.55 -16.97
C THR A 87 -12.02 -7.04 -17.04
N TYR A 88 -12.49 -6.54 -18.19
CA TYR A 88 -12.78 -5.12 -18.41
C TYR A 88 -13.68 -4.50 -17.33
N GLN A 89 -14.56 -5.28 -16.71
CA GLN A 89 -15.42 -4.86 -15.60
C GLN A 89 -14.64 -4.59 -14.30
N ARG A 90 -13.59 -5.38 -14.00
CA ARG A 90 -12.77 -5.20 -12.80
C ARG A 90 -11.88 -3.96 -12.89
N VAL A 91 -11.35 -3.67 -14.09
CA VAL A 91 -10.60 -2.43 -14.38
C VAL A 91 -11.52 -1.21 -14.23
N ARG A 92 -12.75 -1.27 -14.77
CA ARG A 92 -13.74 -0.20 -14.62
C ARG A 92 -14.16 0.06 -13.18
N CYS A 93 -14.41 -0.98 -12.38
CA CYS A 93 -14.65 -0.81 -10.95
C CYS A 93 -13.48 -0.10 -10.27
N LYS A 94 -12.24 -0.51 -10.58
CA LYS A 94 -11.05 0.16 -10.05
C LYS A 94 -11.03 1.63 -10.47
N ASP A 95 -11.14 1.94 -11.75
CA ASP A 95 -11.04 3.32 -12.22
C ASP A 95 -12.18 4.21 -11.69
N ASN A 96 -13.41 3.69 -11.64
CA ASN A 96 -14.59 4.49 -11.27
C ASN A 96 -14.82 4.54 -9.76
N LEU A 97 -14.72 3.42 -9.04
CA LEU A 97 -14.95 3.36 -7.59
C LEU A 97 -13.68 3.68 -6.81
N LEU A 98 -12.54 3.16 -7.25
CA LEU A 98 -11.25 3.25 -6.55
C LEU A 98 -10.25 4.06 -7.39
N GLY A 99 -10.66 5.11 -8.10
CA GLY A 99 -9.78 5.82 -9.02
C GLY A 99 -10.17 7.28 -9.27
N ARG A 100 -11.49 7.57 -9.32
CA ARG A 100 -12.03 8.91 -9.61
C ARG A 100 -12.28 9.81 -8.41
N HIS A 101 -12.47 9.28 -7.20
CA HIS A 101 -12.90 10.07 -6.03
C HIS A 101 -12.08 9.74 -4.78
N PHE A 102 -10.79 9.98 -4.94
CA PHE A 102 -9.78 9.69 -3.94
C PHE A 102 -9.37 10.93 -3.15
N ASP A 103 -10.35 11.77 -2.88
CA ASP A 103 -10.24 12.89 -1.97
C ASP A 103 -10.63 12.49 -0.54
N ARG A 104 -10.26 13.35 0.41
CA ARG A 104 -10.55 13.22 1.84
C ARG A 104 -12.02 12.84 2.08
N GLY A 105 -12.26 11.77 2.85
CA GLY A 105 -13.60 11.27 3.16
C GLY A 105 -13.99 9.97 2.47
N ASN A 106 -13.08 9.35 1.71
CA ASN A 106 -13.34 8.04 1.10
C ASN A 106 -13.56 6.95 2.18
N PRO A 107 -14.70 6.22 2.16
CA PRO A 107 -14.94 5.14 3.10
C PRO A 107 -13.98 3.98 2.89
N PHE A 108 -13.80 3.16 3.92
CA PHE A 108 -13.11 1.87 3.77
C PHE A 108 -13.97 0.92 2.92
N PHE A 109 -13.43 0.40 1.82
CA PHE A 109 -14.12 -0.56 0.95
C PHE A 109 -13.70 -2.00 1.26
N GLU A 110 -14.68 -2.88 1.44
CA GLU A 110 -14.52 -4.33 1.50
C GLU A 110 -15.32 -4.96 0.35
N PHE A 111 -14.68 -5.79 -0.47
CA PHE A 111 -15.34 -6.46 -1.59
C PHE A 111 -15.65 -7.90 -1.24
N VAL A 112 -16.89 -8.33 -1.51
CA VAL A 112 -17.34 -9.71 -1.32
C VAL A 112 -17.63 -10.30 -2.68
N ASN A 113 -16.91 -11.35 -3.06
CA ASN A 113 -17.11 -11.99 -4.36
C ASN A 113 -18.29 -12.96 -4.31
N ILE A 114 -19.48 -12.49 -4.61
CA ILE A 114 -20.69 -13.31 -4.73
C ILE A 114 -20.98 -13.75 -6.16
N ARG A 115 -20.06 -13.50 -7.12
CA ARG A 115 -20.20 -13.96 -8.52
C ARG A 115 -19.42 -15.24 -8.78
N GLU A 116 -18.10 -15.13 -8.93
CA GLU A 116 -17.27 -16.30 -9.28
C GLU A 116 -17.15 -17.29 -8.13
N GLN A 117 -17.20 -16.81 -6.87
CA GLN A 117 -17.12 -17.66 -5.68
C GLN A 117 -18.50 -18.03 -5.12
N CYS A 118 -19.59 -17.62 -5.77
CA CYS A 118 -20.94 -17.98 -5.36
C CYS A 118 -21.87 -18.19 -6.56
N ALA A 119 -22.45 -17.17 -7.18
CA ALA A 119 -23.48 -17.35 -8.22
C ALA A 119 -23.10 -18.35 -9.34
N TRP A 120 -21.84 -18.39 -9.78
CA TRP A 120 -21.38 -19.33 -10.83
C TRP A 120 -20.99 -20.72 -10.33
N ALA A 121 -20.86 -20.90 -9.02
CA ALA A 121 -20.45 -22.15 -8.38
C ALA A 121 -21.65 -22.99 -7.89
N TYR A 122 -22.88 -22.47 -8.00
CA TYR A 122 -24.08 -23.10 -7.47
C TYR A 122 -25.17 -23.19 -8.53
N ASP A 123 -25.78 -24.37 -8.66
CA ASP A 123 -27.01 -24.55 -9.47
C ASP A 123 -28.29 -24.28 -8.67
N ASN A 124 -28.21 -24.35 -7.33
CA ASN A 124 -29.36 -24.18 -6.43
C ASN A 124 -29.43 -22.74 -5.90
N PRO A 125 -30.45 -21.94 -6.30
CA PRO A 125 -30.57 -20.54 -5.89
C PRO A 125 -30.68 -20.33 -4.38
N ALA A 126 -31.39 -21.21 -3.67
CA ALA A 126 -31.53 -21.09 -2.22
C ALA A 126 -30.19 -21.35 -1.51
N ALA A 127 -29.39 -22.29 -2.02
CA ALA A 127 -28.05 -22.54 -1.48
C ALA A 127 -27.09 -21.38 -1.79
N ALA A 128 -27.11 -20.88 -3.03
CA ALA A 128 -26.31 -19.73 -3.44
C ALA A 128 -26.62 -18.49 -2.60
N THR A 129 -27.90 -18.19 -2.41
CA THR A 129 -28.36 -17.04 -1.60
C THR A 129 -27.88 -17.15 -0.16
N ARG A 130 -27.99 -18.31 0.48
CA ARG A 130 -27.46 -18.51 1.85
C ARG A 130 -25.95 -18.26 1.92
N VAL A 131 -25.19 -18.76 0.95
CA VAL A 131 -23.72 -18.60 0.92
C VAL A 131 -23.35 -17.15 0.66
N ALA A 132 -24.03 -16.47 -0.26
CA ALA A 132 -23.83 -15.03 -0.50
C ALA A 132 -24.12 -14.20 0.76
N SER A 133 -25.19 -14.50 1.49
CA SER A 133 -25.50 -13.87 2.78
C SER A 133 -24.41 -14.11 3.82
N ALA A 134 -23.96 -15.36 4.00
CA ALA A 134 -22.92 -15.69 4.97
C ALA A 134 -21.56 -15.03 4.65
N MET A 135 -21.17 -15.02 3.38
CA MET A 135 -19.95 -14.31 2.94
C MET A 135 -20.06 -12.80 3.20
N THR A 136 -21.22 -12.22 2.95
CA THR A 136 -21.44 -10.78 3.11
C THR A 136 -21.55 -10.37 4.59
N SER A 137 -22.22 -11.17 5.43
CA SER A 137 -22.29 -10.91 6.87
C SER A 137 -20.92 -11.00 7.54
N ALA A 138 -20.12 -12.01 7.20
CA ALA A 138 -18.75 -12.13 7.67
C ALA A 138 -17.89 -10.92 7.28
N ALA A 139 -18.02 -10.45 6.04
CA ALA A 139 -17.34 -9.25 5.57
C ALA A 139 -17.78 -7.98 6.32
N VAL A 140 -19.08 -7.85 6.64
CA VAL A 140 -19.60 -6.77 7.49
C VAL A 140 -18.98 -6.84 8.89
N ALA A 141 -18.91 -8.02 9.52
CA ALA A 141 -18.30 -8.20 10.83
C ALA A 141 -16.81 -7.80 10.86
N ARG A 142 -16.03 -8.21 9.87
CA ARG A 142 -14.63 -7.75 9.70
C ARG A 142 -14.55 -6.24 9.50
N THR A 143 -15.40 -5.70 8.63
CA THR A 143 -15.38 -4.28 8.24
C THR A 143 -15.66 -3.37 9.43
N ARG A 144 -16.55 -3.77 10.35
CA ARG A 144 -16.84 -3.05 11.61
C ARG A 144 -15.58 -2.76 12.44
N LEU A 145 -14.60 -3.66 12.40
CA LEU A 145 -13.37 -3.60 13.19
C LEU A 145 -12.16 -3.06 12.40
N SER A 146 -12.34 -2.68 11.13
CA SER A 146 -11.25 -2.13 10.31
C SER A 146 -10.91 -0.71 10.73
N ALA A 147 -9.65 -0.26 10.69
CA ALA A 147 -9.37 1.16 10.95
C ALA A 147 -9.69 2.01 9.70
N VAL A 148 -10.34 3.18 9.86
CA VAL A 148 -10.48 4.16 8.76
C VAL A 148 -9.35 5.17 8.90
N ARG A 149 -8.20 4.87 8.31
CA ARG A 149 -7.02 5.76 8.48
C ARG A 149 -7.16 7.00 7.59
N ALA A 150 -7.33 8.15 8.22
CA ALA A 150 -7.49 9.46 7.57
C ALA A 150 -6.18 10.09 7.05
N ALA A 151 -5.07 9.36 6.99
CA ALA A 151 -3.78 9.96 6.68
C ALA A 151 -3.63 10.15 5.16
N ALA A 152 -3.63 11.42 4.72
CA ALA A 152 -3.16 11.76 3.38
C ALA A 152 -1.68 11.31 3.24
N PRO A 153 -1.27 10.74 2.10
CA PRO A 153 0.14 10.57 1.82
C PRO A 153 0.86 11.92 1.97
N PRO A 154 2.06 11.95 2.56
CA PRO A 154 2.90 13.13 2.43
C PRO A 154 3.19 13.35 0.94
N SER A 155 3.02 14.58 0.46
CA SER A 155 3.47 14.93 -0.88
C SER A 155 4.99 14.96 -0.90
N LEU A 156 5.61 14.21 -1.80
CA LEU A 156 7.06 14.30 -2.00
C LEU A 156 7.41 15.66 -2.59
N ASP A 157 8.43 16.30 -2.00
CA ASP A 157 9.00 17.51 -2.56
C ASP A 157 9.75 17.16 -3.85
N ARG A 158 9.78 18.09 -4.81
CA ARG A 158 10.58 17.92 -6.04
C ARG A 158 12.07 18.16 -5.76
N THR A 159 12.64 17.37 -4.86
CA THR A 159 14.02 17.46 -4.38
C THR A 159 14.72 16.12 -4.52
N ALA A 160 15.96 16.12 -4.99
CA ALA A 160 16.78 14.92 -5.12
C ALA A 160 18.23 15.20 -4.74
N LEU A 161 18.88 14.23 -4.10
CA LEU A 161 20.31 14.25 -3.86
C LEU A 161 20.99 13.24 -4.77
N VAL A 162 21.96 13.71 -5.54
CA VAL A 162 22.83 12.88 -6.36
C VAL A 162 24.16 12.72 -5.63
N LEU A 163 24.44 11.50 -5.17
CA LEU A 163 25.68 11.15 -4.48
C LEU A 163 26.72 10.67 -5.49
N GLY A 164 27.81 11.43 -5.61
CA GLY A 164 28.89 11.20 -6.57
C GLY A 164 29.20 12.44 -7.40
N ASP A 165 30.43 12.51 -7.88
CA ASP A 165 30.99 13.61 -8.69
C ASP A 165 31.35 13.21 -10.13
N GLY A 166 31.13 11.94 -10.49
CA GLY A 166 31.41 11.43 -11.81
C GLY A 166 30.48 11.96 -12.93
N PRO A 167 30.77 11.63 -14.20
CA PRO A 167 30.01 12.12 -15.34
C PRO A 167 28.52 11.72 -15.31
N ALA A 168 28.22 10.51 -14.83
CA ALA A 168 26.84 10.03 -14.68
C ALA A 168 26.03 10.87 -13.67
N ALA A 169 26.68 11.28 -12.58
CA ALA A 169 26.09 12.15 -11.57
C ALA A 169 25.77 13.54 -12.16
N ALA A 170 26.68 14.09 -12.96
CA ALA A 170 26.47 15.37 -13.64
C ALA A 170 25.31 15.31 -14.65
N VAL A 171 25.24 14.26 -15.47
CA VAL A 171 24.13 14.03 -16.41
C VAL A 171 22.80 13.93 -15.66
N CYS A 172 22.74 13.11 -14.61
CA CYS A 172 21.53 12.92 -13.81
C CYS A 172 21.05 14.23 -13.18
N GLN A 173 21.96 14.98 -12.55
CA GLN A 173 21.65 16.27 -11.94
C GLN A 173 21.10 17.28 -12.97
N GLN A 174 21.74 17.39 -14.14
CA GLN A 174 21.31 18.31 -15.20
C GLN A 174 19.94 17.92 -15.74
N ALA A 175 19.70 16.63 -15.99
CA ALA A 175 18.43 16.13 -16.51
C ALA A 175 17.27 16.33 -15.52
N LEU A 176 17.52 16.18 -14.22
CA LEU A 176 16.54 16.49 -13.16
C LEU A 176 16.28 18.01 -13.07
N SER A 177 17.34 18.81 -13.08
CA SER A 177 17.23 20.28 -13.00
C SER A 177 16.46 20.85 -14.20
N ALA A 178 16.67 20.31 -15.40
CA ALA A 178 15.94 20.68 -16.60
C ALA A 178 14.42 20.41 -16.51
N GLN A 179 14.00 19.49 -15.64
CA GLN A 179 12.59 19.17 -15.36
C GLN A 179 12.03 19.96 -14.16
N GLY A 180 12.77 20.94 -13.64
CA GLY A 180 12.38 21.74 -12.49
C GLY A 180 12.44 20.99 -11.15
N ILE A 181 13.24 19.92 -11.07
CA ILE A 181 13.51 19.21 -9.80
C ILE A 181 14.77 19.81 -9.18
N GLN A 182 14.70 20.18 -7.90
CA GLN A 182 15.83 20.71 -7.14
C GLN A 182 16.84 19.58 -6.85
N ALA A 183 17.82 19.41 -7.75
CA ALA A 183 18.83 18.37 -7.67
C ALA A 183 20.14 18.91 -7.07
N ALA A 184 20.41 18.56 -5.81
CA ALA A 184 21.71 18.78 -5.20
C ALA A 184 22.67 17.65 -5.57
N ARG A 185 23.97 17.96 -5.70
CA ARG A 185 25.01 16.96 -5.92
C ARG A 185 26.02 17.00 -4.78
N LEU A 186 26.33 15.85 -4.20
CA LEU A 186 27.32 15.71 -3.14
C LEU A 186 28.51 14.88 -3.67
N PRO A 187 29.73 15.45 -3.73
CA PRO A 187 30.89 14.75 -4.27
C PRO A 187 31.45 13.68 -3.31
N SER A 188 31.35 13.91 -2.00
CA SER A 188 31.81 12.97 -0.98
C SER A 188 30.67 12.11 -0.43
N SER A 189 30.98 10.87 -0.06
CA SER A 189 30.03 9.99 0.62
C SER A 189 29.63 10.59 1.98
N PRO A 190 28.32 10.66 2.31
CA PRO A 190 27.88 11.08 3.63
C PRO A 190 28.31 10.07 4.70
N GLN A 191 28.40 10.52 5.95
CA GLN A 191 28.69 9.62 7.08
C GLN A 191 27.51 8.72 7.41
N GLU A 192 26.30 9.27 7.28
CA GLU A 192 25.07 8.57 7.59
C GLU A 192 23.95 9.02 6.65
N ILE A 193 23.16 8.06 6.16
CA ILE A 193 21.93 8.29 5.41
C ILE A 193 20.80 7.68 6.21
N ARG A 194 19.89 8.55 6.65
CA ARG A 194 18.63 8.16 7.28
C ARG A 194 17.51 8.30 6.28
N GLN A 195 16.56 7.39 6.33
CA GLN A 195 15.31 7.50 5.58
C GLN A 195 14.19 7.72 6.58
N THR A 196 13.34 8.68 6.28
CA THR A 196 12.04 8.92 6.90
C THR A 196 10.97 8.78 5.80
N PRO A 197 9.68 8.92 6.14
CA PRO A 197 8.61 8.67 5.19
C PRO A 197 8.60 9.41 3.86
N ASP A 198 8.99 10.66 3.92
CA ASP A 198 8.83 11.65 2.86
C ASP A 198 10.18 12.23 2.42
N HIS A 199 11.25 11.92 3.17
CA HIS A 199 12.58 12.43 2.89
C HIS A 199 13.71 11.46 3.27
N PHE A 200 14.84 11.66 2.60
CA PHE A 200 16.14 11.17 3.00
C PHE A 200 16.87 12.29 3.71
N THR A 201 17.61 11.96 4.75
CA THR A 201 18.51 12.87 5.44
C THR A 201 19.93 12.32 5.29
N ALA A 202 20.78 13.08 4.61
CA ALA A 202 22.21 12.79 4.49
C ALA A 202 23.01 13.69 5.42
N LEU A 203 23.75 13.08 6.36
CA LEU A 203 24.61 13.78 7.31
C LEU A 203 26.05 13.75 6.81
N THR A 204 26.64 14.94 6.66
CA THR A 204 28.04 15.09 6.26
C THR A 204 28.90 15.46 7.48
N GLY A 205 30.18 15.10 7.45
CA GLY A 205 31.10 15.31 8.59
C GLY A 205 31.35 16.78 8.98
N GLN A 206 30.83 17.76 8.24
CA GLN A 206 30.88 19.18 8.58
C GLN A 206 29.62 19.69 9.30
N GLY A 207 28.71 18.80 9.69
CA GLY A 207 27.43 19.18 10.30
C GLY A 207 26.38 19.66 9.27
N THR A 208 26.71 19.69 7.99
CA THR A 208 25.76 19.99 6.91
C THR A 208 24.82 18.80 6.72
N GLN A 209 23.53 19.09 6.86
CA GLN A 209 22.44 18.16 6.64
C GLN A 209 21.77 18.49 5.30
N TRP A 210 21.63 17.49 4.43
CA TRP A 210 20.73 17.61 3.28
C TRP A 210 19.46 16.81 3.53
N THR A 211 18.32 17.36 3.13
CA THR A 211 17.02 16.71 3.21
C THR A 211 16.29 16.83 1.87
N GLY A 212 15.66 15.74 1.42
CA GLY A 212 14.80 15.74 0.24
C GLY A 212 14.27 14.37 -0.15
N SER A 213 13.43 14.29 -1.16
CA SER A 213 12.50 13.16 -1.35
C SER A 213 13.00 12.00 -2.23
N ALA A 214 14.17 12.14 -2.84
CA ALA A 214 14.81 11.08 -3.60
C ALA A 214 16.33 11.09 -3.48
N LEU A 215 16.94 9.93 -3.67
CA LEU A 215 18.38 9.73 -3.62
C LEU A 215 18.85 8.97 -4.86
N VAL A 216 19.90 9.47 -5.51
CA VAL A 216 20.56 8.82 -6.63
C VAL A 216 21.99 8.48 -6.24
N LEU A 217 22.34 7.20 -6.23
CA LEU A 217 23.70 6.73 -6.00
C LEU A 217 24.41 6.71 -7.35
N ALA A 218 25.20 7.73 -7.63
CA ALA A 218 25.89 7.93 -8.90
C ALA A 218 27.41 7.82 -8.70
N ALA A 219 27.83 6.71 -8.09
CA ALA A 219 29.24 6.42 -7.87
C ALA A 219 30.00 6.34 -9.19
N GLN A 220 31.25 6.83 -9.19
CA GLN A 220 32.16 6.74 -10.34
C GLN A 220 32.78 5.35 -10.48
N ASP A 221 32.87 4.60 -9.38
CA ASP A 221 33.52 3.30 -9.29
C ASP A 221 32.89 2.43 -8.18
N GLU A 222 33.28 1.15 -8.13
CA GLU A 222 32.76 0.18 -7.16
C GLU A 222 33.15 0.53 -5.72
N ALA A 223 34.33 1.12 -5.50
CA ALA A 223 34.79 1.50 -4.16
C ALA A 223 33.98 2.66 -3.57
N GLN A 224 33.68 3.68 -4.36
CA GLN A 224 32.79 4.78 -3.98
C GLN A 224 31.35 4.28 -3.78
N ASN A 225 30.90 3.33 -4.60
CA ASN A 225 29.58 2.70 -4.42
C ASN A 225 29.47 2.00 -3.07
N ASP A 226 30.49 1.22 -2.69
CA ASP A 226 30.51 0.55 -1.38
C ASP A 226 30.56 1.54 -0.22
N GLN A 227 31.30 2.64 -0.34
CA GLN A 227 31.30 3.72 0.67
C GLN A 227 29.92 4.38 0.81
N ILE A 228 29.26 4.71 -0.29
CA ILE A 228 27.91 5.29 -0.28
C ILE A 228 26.92 4.30 0.35
N ARG A 229 27.02 3.00 0.02
CA ARG A 229 26.15 1.96 0.58
C ARG A 229 26.38 1.79 2.08
N ALA A 230 27.62 1.88 2.56
CA ALA A 230 27.94 1.80 3.98
C ALA A 230 27.27 2.92 4.81
N ALA A 231 27.02 4.09 4.22
CA ALA A 231 26.36 5.21 4.90
C ALA A 231 24.90 4.91 5.31
N PHE A 232 24.25 3.91 4.73
CA PHE A 232 22.90 3.48 5.14
C PHE A 232 22.88 2.59 6.40
N GLY A 233 24.07 2.26 6.94
CA GLY A 233 24.23 1.43 8.13
C GLY A 233 24.39 -0.07 7.81
N PRO A 234 23.87 -0.98 8.67
CA PRO A 234 24.10 -2.41 8.55
C PRO A 234 23.59 -2.99 7.21
N SER A 235 24.14 -4.14 6.79
CA SER A 235 23.93 -4.75 5.46
C SER A 235 22.45 -4.98 5.08
N GLY A 236 21.55 -5.09 6.06
CA GLY A 236 20.10 -5.15 5.87
C GLY A 236 19.51 -3.87 5.28
N ARG A 237 20.08 -2.71 5.59
CA ARG A 237 19.61 -1.38 5.15
C ARG A 237 20.29 -0.90 3.88
N GLN A 238 21.40 -1.52 3.48
CA GLN A 238 22.14 -1.07 2.31
C GLN A 238 21.34 -1.34 1.03
N PRO A 239 21.18 -0.35 0.14
CA PRO A 239 20.55 -0.55 -1.17
C PRO A 239 21.23 -1.69 -1.92
N ARG A 240 20.44 -2.50 -2.62
CA ARG A 240 20.87 -3.65 -3.41
C ARG A 240 20.26 -3.52 -4.79
N ILE A 241 21.06 -3.85 -5.79
CA ILE A 241 20.66 -3.90 -7.19
C ILE A 241 20.53 -5.37 -7.54
N ARG A 242 19.45 -5.75 -8.22
CA ARG A 242 19.28 -7.09 -8.80
C ARG A 242 18.93 -6.92 -10.26
N ALA A 243 19.54 -7.73 -11.13
CA ALA A 243 19.32 -7.67 -12.57
C ALA A 243 17.83 -7.67 -12.97
N ARG A 244 17.01 -8.44 -12.24
CA ARG A 244 15.55 -8.53 -12.45
C ARG A 244 14.77 -7.22 -12.21
N TRP A 245 15.35 -6.25 -11.51
CA TRP A 245 14.71 -4.95 -11.22
C TRP A 245 15.13 -3.86 -12.23
N GLY A 246 15.98 -4.21 -13.20
CA GLY A 246 16.71 -3.27 -14.04
C GLY A 246 17.97 -2.72 -13.34
N SER A 247 18.86 -2.13 -14.12
CA SER A 247 20.16 -1.61 -13.64
C SER A 247 20.06 -0.30 -12.84
N THR A 248 18.89 0.31 -12.77
CA THR A 248 18.69 1.64 -12.15
C THR A 248 17.91 1.60 -10.83
N ASN A 249 17.08 0.57 -10.62
CA ASN A 249 16.22 0.50 -9.44
C ASN A 249 16.90 -0.26 -8.30
N THR A 250 16.59 0.15 -7.08
CA THR A 250 16.89 -0.63 -5.88
C THR A 250 15.60 -1.15 -5.27
N HIS A 251 15.72 -2.07 -4.32
CA HIS A 251 14.59 -2.47 -3.47
C HIS A 251 14.09 -1.34 -2.54
N ARG A 252 14.85 -0.24 -2.39
CA ARG A 252 14.46 0.87 -1.53
C ARG A 252 13.68 1.90 -2.36
N PRO A 253 12.40 2.16 -2.03
CA PRO A 253 11.62 3.19 -2.69
C PRO A 253 12.32 4.55 -2.60
N GLY A 254 12.35 5.29 -3.71
CA GLY A 254 13.01 6.59 -3.80
C GLY A 254 14.55 6.56 -3.89
N VAL A 255 15.19 5.38 -3.92
CA VAL A 255 16.64 5.22 -4.10
C VAL A 255 16.94 4.59 -5.45
N PHE A 256 17.67 5.31 -6.30
CA PHE A 256 18.06 4.92 -7.65
C PHE A 256 19.58 4.84 -7.78
N VAL A 257 20.07 4.10 -8.77
CA VAL A 257 21.51 3.91 -8.97
C VAL A 257 21.89 4.22 -10.42
N CYS A 258 23.02 4.90 -10.58
CA CYS A 258 23.76 4.88 -11.84
C CYS A 258 24.79 3.75 -11.75
N ASP A 259 24.67 2.74 -12.61
CA ASP A 259 25.69 1.69 -12.73
C ASP A 259 27.03 2.31 -13.18
N PRO A 260 28.12 2.21 -12.38
CA PRO A 260 29.41 2.78 -12.72
C PRO A 260 30.07 2.09 -13.93
N ALA A 261 29.67 0.86 -14.27
CA ALA A 261 30.18 0.15 -15.43
C ALA A 261 29.47 0.51 -16.75
N ALA A 262 28.36 1.24 -16.67
CA ALA A 262 27.56 1.63 -17.83
C ALA A 262 28.00 2.99 -18.42
N ASP A 263 27.60 3.25 -19.67
CA ASP A 263 27.79 4.55 -20.31
C ASP A 263 27.17 5.68 -19.45
N PRO A 264 27.95 6.73 -19.07
CA PRO A 264 27.49 7.77 -18.15
C PRO A 264 26.24 8.53 -18.61
N LEU A 265 26.12 8.76 -19.92
CA LEU A 265 24.95 9.45 -20.48
C LEU A 265 23.70 8.58 -20.30
N THR A 266 23.78 7.31 -20.66
CA THR A 266 22.68 6.35 -20.58
C THR A 266 22.23 6.14 -19.13
N THR A 267 23.16 5.81 -18.24
CA THR A 267 22.85 5.50 -16.83
C THR A 267 22.37 6.73 -16.06
N GLY A 268 22.97 7.90 -16.33
CA GLY A 268 22.56 9.18 -15.73
C GLY A 268 21.16 9.60 -16.16
N MET A 269 20.83 9.48 -17.45
CA MET A 269 19.48 9.77 -17.97
C MET A 269 18.45 8.77 -17.44
N ALA A 270 18.78 7.48 -17.35
CA ALA A 270 17.90 6.46 -16.79
C ALA A 270 17.57 6.74 -15.32
N ALA A 271 18.58 7.06 -14.51
CA ALA A 271 18.40 7.43 -13.11
C ALA A 271 17.56 8.70 -12.94
N ALA A 272 17.82 9.72 -13.76
CA ALA A 272 17.02 10.95 -13.76
C ALA A 272 15.56 10.69 -14.13
N ALA A 273 15.29 9.89 -15.17
CA ALA A 273 13.93 9.54 -15.59
C ALA A 273 13.18 8.77 -14.50
N ARG A 274 13.83 7.79 -13.85
CA ARG A 274 13.23 7.03 -12.73
C ARG A 274 12.97 7.91 -11.51
N THR A 275 13.90 8.79 -11.18
CA THR A 275 13.78 9.74 -10.08
C THR A 275 12.66 10.74 -10.34
N ALA A 276 12.60 11.32 -11.55
CA ALA A 276 11.54 12.23 -11.95
C ALA A 276 10.18 11.54 -11.94
N ALA A 277 10.09 10.29 -12.42
CA ALA A 277 8.88 9.51 -12.33
C ALA A 277 8.44 9.29 -10.88
N TRP A 278 9.35 8.94 -9.97
CA TRP A 278 9.07 8.80 -8.53
C TRP A 278 8.59 10.09 -7.87
N LEU A 279 9.23 11.22 -8.16
CA LEU A 279 8.87 12.53 -7.60
C LEU A 279 7.60 13.13 -8.25
N ALA A 280 7.31 12.76 -9.50
CA ALA A 280 6.05 13.07 -10.16
C ALA A 280 4.93 12.12 -9.73
N TYR A 281 5.30 10.93 -9.26
CA TYR A 281 4.37 9.95 -8.72
C TYR A 281 3.80 10.52 -7.43
N ARG A 282 2.64 11.15 -7.56
CA ARG A 282 1.72 11.36 -6.46
C ARG A 282 1.24 9.97 -6.07
N HIS A 283 2.00 9.27 -5.21
CA HIS A 283 1.47 8.10 -4.52
C HIS A 283 0.21 8.62 -3.83
N PRO A 284 -1.00 8.24 -4.26
CA PRO A 284 -2.19 8.89 -3.73
C PRO A 284 -2.49 8.40 -2.30
N TRP A 285 -1.63 7.52 -1.74
CA TRP A 285 -1.83 6.81 -0.48
C TRP A 285 -0.48 6.56 0.21
N LEU A 286 -0.45 6.69 1.54
CA LEU A 286 0.36 5.78 2.34
C LEU A 286 -0.14 4.37 2.00
N PRO A 287 0.73 3.37 1.74
CA PRO A 287 0.26 2.03 1.50
C PRO A 287 -0.64 1.62 2.68
N VAL A 288 -1.89 1.31 2.36
CA VAL A 288 -2.94 0.91 3.32
C VAL A 288 -2.46 -0.31 4.14
N THR A 289 -1.42 -1.00 3.68
CA THR A 289 -0.90 -2.27 4.19
C THR A 289 0.35 -2.16 5.07
N THR A 290 0.52 -1.09 5.86
CA THR A 290 1.66 -1.01 6.80
C THR A 290 1.44 -1.95 7.98
N TYR A 291 2.33 -2.91 8.17
CA TYR A 291 2.29 -3.77 9.36
C TYR A 291 2.66 -2.99 10.62
N GLU A 292 2.04 -3.36 11.74
CA GLU A 292 2.29 -2.78 13.05
C GLU A 292 2.85 -3.83 14.01
N VAL A 293 3.68 -3.39 14.95
CA VAL A 293 4.28 -4.24 15.98
C VAL A 293 3.57 -3.98 17.30
N ASP A 294 3.07 -5.04 17.94
CA ASP A 294 2.60 -5.00 19.32
C ASP A 294 3.81 -5.06 20.28
N PRO A 295 4.09 -3.98 21.03
CA PRO A 295 5.19 -3.94 21.99
C PRO A 295 5.07 -4.97 23.12
N GLN A 296 3.85 -5.40 23.46
CA GLN A 296 3.62 -6.33 24.56
C GLN A 296 3.98 -7.77 24.17
N LEU A 297 3.92 -8.09 22.89
CA LEU A 297 4.27 -9.41 22.35
C LEU A 297 5.70 -9.45 21.78
N CYS A 298 6.25 -8.30 21.38
CA CYS A 298 7.55 -8.23 20.75
C CYS A 298 8.67 -8.60 21.73
N ARG A 299 9.53 -9.56 21.32
CA ARG A 299 10.69 -10.00 22.11
C ARG A 299 12.04 -9.46 21.59
N GLY A 300 12.01 -8.52 20.65
CA GLY A 300 13.24 -7.93 20.12
C GLY A 300 14.21 -8.88 19.40
N CYS A 301 13.74 -10.00 18.84
CA CYS A 301 14.65 -11.00 18.26
C CYS A 301 15.37 -10.53 16.98
N GLY A 302 14.72 -9.69 16.16
CA GLY A 302 15.28 -9.14 14.93
C GLY A 302 15.02 -9.94 13.65
N ASP A 303 14.32 -11.08 13.72
CA ASP A 303 14.03 -11.89 12.53
C ASP A 303 13.23 -11.12 11.46
N CYS A 304 12.34 -10.23 11.91
CA CYS A 304 11.57 -9.35 11.03
C CYS A 304 12.45 -8.33 10.30
N GLU A 305 13.49 -7.77 10.96
CA GLU A 305 14.46 -6.87 10.32
C GLU A 305 15.26 -7.60 9.25
N GLN A 306 15.65 -8.85 9.49
CA GLN A 306 16.44 -9.64 8.54
C GLN A 306 15.67 -10.02 7.26
N VAL A 307 14.36 -10.30 7.39
CA VAL A 307 13.54 -10.76 6.26
C VAL A 307 12.99 -9.60 5.41
N CYS A 308 12.97 -8.38 5.93
CA CYS A 308 12.39 -7.24 5.23
C CYS A 308 13.27 -6.84 4.01
N GLU A 309 12.81 -7.18 2.81
CA GLU A 309 13.53 -6.80 1.57
C GLU A 309 13.50 -5.30 1.30
N PHE A 310 12.69 -4.50 2.02
CA PHE A 310 12.56 -3.05 1.83
C PHE A 310 13.35 -2.22 2.85
N GLY A 311 13.93 -2.87 3.87
CA GLY A 311 14.60 -2.19 4.98
C GLY A 311 13.64 -1.38 5.86
N ALA A 312 12.34 -1.72 5.86
CA ALA A 312 11.30 -1.01 6.59
C ALA A 312 11.34 -1.23 8.11
N ILE A 313 12.09 -2.21 8.60
CA ILE A 313 12.02 -2.64 10.00
C ILE A 313 13.32 -2.28 10.70
N GLN A 314 13.20 -1.76 11.92
CA GLN A 314 14.33 -1.36 12.76
C GLN A 314 14.11 -1.83 14.19
N LEU A 315 15.15 -2.36 14.84
CA LEU A 315 15.11 -2.55 16.29
C LEU A 315 15.47 -1.22 16.98
N GLN A 316 14.55 -0.72 17.80
CA GLN A 316 14.72 0.48 18.62
C GLN A 316 14.92 0.07 20.08
N GLY A 317 15.86 0.73 20.78
CA GLY A 317 16.21 0.41 22.18
C GLY A 317 17.51 -0.38 22.30
N GLU A 318 17.88 -0.71 23.54
CA GLU A 318 19.17 -1.34 23.87
C GLU A 318 19.00 -2.69 24.59
N GLY A 319 19.92 -3.63 24.32
CA GLY A 319 19.97 -4.93 24.98
C GLY A 319 18.69 -5.76 24.78
N GLU A 320 18.18 -6.33 25.88
CA GLU A 320 16.97 -7.16 25.89
C GLU A 320 15.66 -6.34 25.76
N ASN A 321 15.71 -5.02 25.92
CA ASN A 321 14.55 -4.13 25.85
C ASN A 321 14.30 -3.55 24.45
N ARG A 322 15.00 -4.06 23.43
CA ARG A 322 14.83 -3.58 22.05
C ARG A 322 13.52 -4.08 21.46
N LEU A 323 12.80 -3.20 20.78
CA LEU A 323 11.52 -3.49 20.13
C LEU A 323 11.63 -3.26 18.62
N ALA A 324 10.96 -4.10 17.84
CA ALA A 324 10.84 -3.85 16.42
C ALA A 324 9.90 -2.67 16.17
N TRP A 325 10.30 -1.79 15.26
CA TRP A 325 9.49 -0.71 14.71
C TRP A 325 9.48 -0.85 13.20
N ILE A 326 8.30 -0.76 12.60
CA ILE A 326 8.12 -0.81 11.15
C ILE A 326 7.84 0.61 10.68
N ASP A 327 8.68 1.11 9.79
CA ASP A 327 8.51 2.40 9.13
C ASP A 327 7.32 2.29 8.15
N PRO A 328 6.20 2.97 8.43
CA PRO A 328 4.99 2.86 7.61
C PRO A 328 5.17 3.40 6.19
N ALA A 329 6.22 4.14 5.90
CA ALA A 329 6.32 4.81 4.61
C ALA A 329 7.08 4.03 3.55
N ILE A 330 7.93 3.11 3.98
CA ILE A 330 8.68 2.22 3.08
C ILE A 330 8.16 0.78 3.13
N CYS A 331 7.37 0.44 4.15
CA CYS A 331 6.68 -0.84 4.21
C CYS A 331 5.78 -1.02 2.98
N GLN A 332 6.02 -2.07 2.20
CA GLN A 332 5.18 -2.43 1.05
C GLN A 332 4.01 -3.35 1.42
N GLY A 333 3.92 -3.75 2.69
CA GLY A 333 2.84 -4.62 3.17
C GLY A 333 2.85 -6.02 2.58
N ASP A 334 4.03 -6.57 2.29
CA ASP A 334 4.23 -7.92 1.76
C ASP A 334 3.97 -9.04 2.79
N GLY A 335 4.06 -8.72 4.08
CA GLY A 335 3.75 -9.62 5.18
C GLY A 335 4.85 -10.63 5.54
N ALA A 336 6.03 -10.58 4.92
CA ALA A 336 7.13 -11.49 5.22
C ALA A 336 7.58 -11.41 6.70
N CYS A 337 7.49 -10.21 7.29
CA CYS A 337 7.80 -9.99 8.71
C CYS A 337 6.80 -10.66 9.65
N ALA A 338 5.50 -10.62 9.33
CA ALA A 338 4.44 -11.22 10.15
C ALA A 338 4.55 -12.74 10.19
N THR A 339 4.80 -13.38 9.04
CA THR A 339 4.96 -14.84 8.95
C THR A 339 6.21 -15.33 9.67
N ARG A 340 7.25 -14.48 9.76
CA ARG A 340 8.51 -14.82 10.42
C ARG A 340 8.48 -14.58 11.94
N CYS A 341 7.56 -13.76 12.45
CA CYS A 341 7.54 -13.38 13.85
C CYS A 341 7.14 -14.57 14.75
N PRO A 342 8.05 -15.12 15.58
CA PRO A 342 7.74 -16.29 16.41
C PRO A 342 6.80 -15.97 17.58
N ALA A 343 6.64 -14.68 17.91
CA ALA A 343 5.77 -14.23 18.99
C ALA A 343 4.38 -13.79 18.50
N GLY A 344 4.13 -13.79 17.18
CA GLY A 344 2.88 -13.25 16.62
C GLY A 344 2.70 -11.74 16.85
N ALA A 345 3.79 -11.01 17.13
CA ALA A 345 3.75 -9.60 17.52
C ALA A 345 3.52 -8.63 16.34
N ILE A 346 3.48 -9.11 15.10
CA ILE A 346 3.39 -8.27 13.91
C ILE A 346 2.08 -8.58 13.20
N SER A 347 1.24 -7.56 13.01
CA SER A 347 -0.10 -7.72 12.43
C SER A 347 -0.38 -6.67 11.35
N SER A 348 -1.25 -7.03 10.41
CA SER A 348 -1.76 -6.09 9.41
C SER A 348 -2.96 -5.34 10.01
N PRO A 349 -3.07 -4.01 9.86
CA PRO A 349 -4.21 -3.24 10.34
C PRO A 349 -5.54 -3.62 9.66
N HIS A 350 -5.47 -4.35 8.53
CA HIS A 350 -6.64 -4.80 7.76
C HIS A 350 -6.94 -6.29 7.90
N LEU A 351 -6.11 -7.04 8.64
CA LEU A 351 -6.39 -8.43 8.97
C LEU A 351 -5.87 -8.73 10.37
N THR A 352 -6.53 -8.15 11.36
CA THR A 352 -6.23 -8.40 12.77
C THR A 352 -6.87 -9.71 13.24
N ASN A 353 -6.37 -10.29 14.33
CA ASN A 353 -6.97 -11.49 14.92
C ASN A 353 -8.44 -11.26 15.30
N ALA A 354 -8.77 -10.11 15.88
CA ALA A 354 -10.14 -9.75 16.21
C ALA A 354 -11.07 -9.68 14.98
N GLN A 355 -10.55 -9.21 13.84
CA GLN A 355 -11.30 -9.23 12.58
C GLN A 355 -11.55 -10.66 12.09
N MET A 356 -10.54 -11.54 12.19
CA MET A 356 -10.69 -12.94 11.81
C MET A 356 -11.67 -13.68 12.73
N GLU A 357 -11.58 -13.47 14.03
CA GLU A 357 -12.51 -14.04 15.02
C GLU A 357 -13.95 -13.59 14.76
N ALA A 358 -14.18 -12.30 14.51
CA ALA A 358 -15.51 -11.79 14.18
C ALA A 358 -16.09 -12.40 12.89
N MET A 359 -15.25 -12.64 11.87
CA MET A 359 -15.70 -13.36 10.67
C MET A 359 -16.09 -14.81 10.97
N LEU A 360 -15.29 -15.51 11.79
CA LEU A 360 -15.53 -16.90 12.14
C LEU A 360 -16.80 -17.06 12.98
N GLU A 361 -17.04 -16.16 13.93
CA GLU A 361 -18.27 -16.14 14.72
C GLU A 361 -19.51 -16.00 13.83
N GLU A 362 -19.50 -15.09 12.85
CA GLU A 362 -20.61 -14.94 11.89
C GLU A 362 -20.80 -16.15 10.99
N LEU A 363 -19.72 -16.80 10.56
CA LEU A 363 -19.80 -17.97 9.67
C LEU A 363 -20.22 -19.25 10.38
N LEU A 364 -20.03 -19.33 11.70
CA LEU A 364 -20.33 -20.50 12.53
C LEU A 364 -21.64 -20.38 13.31
N ALA A 365 -22.23 -19.19 13.38
CA ALA A 365 -23.57 -18.94 13.91
C ALA A 365 -24.66 -19.53 13.00
#